data_AF-A0A0N0N8U2-F1
#
_entry.id   AF-A0A0N0N8U2-F1
#
_cell.length_a   1.000
_cell.length_b   1.000
_cell.length_c   1.000
_cell.angle_alpha   90.00
_cell.angle_beta   90.00
_cell.angle_gamma   90.00
#
_symmetry.space_group_name_H-M   'P 1'
#
loop_
_entity.id
_entity.type
_entity.pdbx_description
1 polymer ?
#
loop_
_entity_poly.entity_id
_entity_poly.type
_entity_poly.pdbx_seq_one_letter_code
_entity_poly.pdbx_strand_id
1 'polypeptide(L)' 'MSEVTTRVTAKFNNGEEFASVGEVVFHDKYVVVYDIDGATGYLFYGSLLWLLTETEVPKQAFEPPF' A
#
# COMPACT_ATOMS: atom_id res chain seq x y z
N MET A 1 -4.00 20.58 11.17
CA MET A 1 -4.12 19.12 11.44
C MET A 1 -3.18 18.44 10.49
N SER A 2 -2.22 17.64 10.96
CA SER A 2 -1.32 16.92 10.06
C SER A 2 -2.11 15.84 9.35
N GLU A 3 -2.16 15.84 8.02
CA GLU A 3 -2.75 14.74 7.27
C GLU A 3 -1.94 13.47 7.54
N VAL A 4 -2.64 12.42 7.99
CA VAL A 4 -2.09 11.08 8.20
C VAL A 4 -2.41 10.27 6.95
N THR A 5 -1.46 9.47 6.48
CA THR A 5 -1.65 8.55 5.35
C THR A 5 -1.14 7.15 5.73
N THR A 6 -1.60 6.12 5.04
CA THR A 6 -1.23 4.74 5.35
C THR A 6 -0.12 4.27 4.42
N ARG A 7 1.01 3.88 4.97
CA ARG A 7 2.04 3.16 4.22
C ARG A 7 1.73 1.67 4.25
N VAL A 8 1.72 1.07 3.08
CA VAL A 8 1.40 -0.34 2.87
C VAL A 8 2.65 -1.05 2.38
N THR A 9 3.01 -2.15 3.03
CA THR A 9 4.08 -3.04 2.56
C THR A 9 3.48 -4.41 2.31
N ALA A 10 3.54 -4.87 1.07
CA ALA A 10 3.14 -6.21 0.65
C ALA A 10 4.39 -7.04 0.35
N LYS A 11 4.53 -8.20 1.02
CA LYS A 11 5.56 -9.20 0.72
C LYS A 11 4.93 -10.38 0.00
N PHE A 12 5.55 -10.81 -1.08
CA PHE A 12 5.05 -11.93 -1.89
C PHE A 12 5.82 -13.22 -1.60
N ASN A 13 5.20 -14.35 -1.92
CA ASN A 13 5.78 -15.69 -1.70
C ASN A 13 7.08 -15.93 -2.49
N ASN A 14 7.31 -15.17 -3.56
CA ASN A 14 8.55 -15.22 -4.34
C ASN A 14 9.68 -14.36 -3.76
N GLY A 15 9.46 -13.71 -2.62
CA GLY A 15 10.43 -12.83 -1.96
C GLY A 15 10.43 -11.39 -2.49
N GLU A 16 9.59 -11.06 -3.47
CA GLU A 16 9.40 -9.67 -3.89
C GLU A 16 8.68 -8.87 -2.80
N GLU A 17 9.00 -7.59 -2.71
CA GLU A 17 8.35 -6.65 -1.81
C GLU A 17 7.84 -5.45 -2.60
N PHE A 18 6.61 -5.04 -2.29
CA PHE A 18 5.99 -3.83 -2.80
C PHE A 18 5.69 -2.91 -1.62
N ALA A 19 6.08 -1.64 -1.75
CA ALA A 19 5.74 -0.62 -0.77
C ALA A 19 5.09 0.55 -1.48
N SER A 20 3.94 0.99 -0.97
CA SER A 20 3.24 2.18 -1.47
C SER A 20 2.58 2.93 -0.32
N VAL A 21 2.06 4.12 -0.61
CA VAL A 21 1.29 4.94 0.32
C VAL A 21 -0.09 5.14 -0.25
N GLY A 22 -1.12 4.85 0.55
CA GLY A 22 -2.50 5.10 0.18
C GLY A 22 -3.46 4.12 0.85
N GLU A 23 -4.59 3.84 0.20
CA GLU A 23 -5.70 3.10 0.80
C GLU A 23 -5.67 1.62 0.41
N VAL A 24 -5.86 0.74 1.39
CA VAL A 24 -5.97 -0.71 1.17
C VAL A 24 -7.44 -1.12 1.18
N VAL A 25 -7.87 -1.77 0.11
CA VAL A 25 -9.19 -2.41 0.02
C VAL A 25 -9.03 -3.91 -0.07
N PHE A 26 -9.57 -4.61 0.93
CA PHE A 26 -9.59 -6.06 0.97
C PHE A 26 -10.83 -6.60 0.26
N HIS A 27 -10.61 -7.53 -0.65
CA HIS A 27 -11.64 -8.36 -1.24
C HIS A 27 -11.38 -9.83 -0.93
N ASP A 28 -12.38 -10.67 -1.20
CA ASP A 28 -12.38 -12.09 -0.82
C ASP A 28 -11.19 -12.88 -1.37
N LYS A 29 -10.64 -12.48 -2.54
CA LYS A 29 -9.51 -13.15 -3.21
C LYS A 29 -8.32 -12.26 -3.53
N TYR A 30 -8.48 -10.95 -3.42
CA TYR A 30 -7.49 -9.98 -3.85
C TYR A 30 -7.48 -8.77 -2.93
N VAL A 31 -6.33 -8.11 -2.87
CA VAL A 31 -6.11 -6.85 -2.16
C VAL A 31 -5.83 -5.80 -3.22
N VAL A 32 -6.48 -4.64 -3.12
CA VAL A 32 -6.20 -3.49 -3.96
C VAL A 32 -5.56 -2.41 -3.10
N VAL A 33 -4.41 -1.91 -3.53
CA VAL A 33 -3.76 -0.74 -2.91
C VAL A 33 -3.92 0.43 -3.85
N TYR A 34 -4.71 1.42 -3.45
CA TYR A 34 -4.84 2.69 -4.16
C TYR A 34 -3.75 3.65 -3.72
N ASP A 35 -3.16 4.37 -4.66
CA ASP A 35 -2.22 5.47 -4.37
C ASP A 35 -2.91 6.60 -3.58
N ILE A 36 -2.14 7.51 -2.99
CA ILE A 36 -2.61 8.61 -2.14
C ILE A 36 -3.63 9.52 -2.83
N ASP A 37 -3.57 9.62 -4.17
CA ASP A 37 -4.51 10.40 -4.98
C ASP A 37 -5.68 9.55 -5.53
N GLY A 38 -5.74 8.25 -5.20
CA GLY A 38 -6.76 7.32 -5.67
C GLY A 38 -6.74 7.01 -7.17
N ALA A 39 -5.82 7.62 -7.93
CA ALA A 39 -5.77 7.54 -9.39
C ALA A 39 -5.22 6.20 -9.91
N THR A 40 -4.34 5.55 -9.15
CA THR A 40 -3.70 4.28 -9.53
C THR A 40 -3.99 3.23 -8.48
N GLY A 41 -4.51 2.07 -8.91
CA GLY A 41 -4.76 0.92 -8.05
C GLY A 41 -3.85 -0.26 -8.42
N TYR A 42 -3.18 -0.84 -7.44
CA TYR A 42 -2.36 -2.04 -7.57
C TYR A 42 -3.14 -3.24 -7.04
N LEU A 43 -3.36 -4.25 -7.89
CA LEU A 43 -4.11 -5.45 -7.53
C LEU A 43 -3.17 -6.62 -7.22
N PHE A 44 -3.35 -7.22 -6.05
CA PHE A 44 -2.58 -8.36 -5.58
C PHE A 44 -3.51 -9.53 -5.25
N TYR A 45 -3.20 -10.73 -5.75
CA TYR A 45 -3.94 -11.92 -5.34
C TYR A 45 -3.49 -12.37 -3.95
N GLY A 46 -4.44 -12.61 -3.05
CA GLY A 46 -4.14 -13.03 -1.68
C GLY A 46 -3.33 -14.33 -1.62
N SER A 47 -3.48 -15.22 -2.60
CA SER A 47 -2.69 -16.45 -2.71
C SER A 47 -1.20 -16.23 -2.99
N LEU A 48 -0.82 -15.05 -3.51
CA LEU A 48 0.58 -14.70 -3.79
C LEU A 48 1.19 -13.90 -2.64
N LEU A 49 0.35 -13.37 -1.74
CA LEU A 49 0.73 -12.46 -0.69
C LEU A 49 1.07 -13.23 0.59
N TRP A 50 2.29 -13.06 1.08
CA TRP A 50 2.78 -13.67 2.31
C TRP A 50 2.41 -12.82 3.54
N LEU A 51 2.63 -11.51 3.42
CA LEU A 51 2.44 -10.57 4.51
C LEU A 51 1.98 -9.22 3.96
N LEU A 52 0.96 -8.64 4.59
CA LEU A 52 0.59 -7.24 4.39
C LEU A 52 0.81 -6.51 5.71
N THR A 53 1.42 -5.33 5.66
CA THR A 53 1.60 -4.47 6.83
C THR A 53 1.14 -3.07 6.49
N GLU A 54 0.29 -2.51 7.34
CA GLU A 54 -0.22 -1.15 7.26
C GLU A 54 0.36 -0.34 8.42
N THR A 55 1.01 0.77 8.09
CA THR A 55 1.62 1.66 9.07
C THR A 55 1.15 3.08 8.80
N GLU A 56 0.48 3.69 9.77
CA GLU A 56 0.13 5.11 9.71
C GLU A 56 1.41 5.95 9.71
N VAL A 57 1.56 6.80 8.69
CA VAL A 57 2.71 7.69 8.53
C VAL A 57 2.25 9.13 8.31
N PRO A 58 2.99 10.15 8.79
CA PRO A 58 2.69 11.54 8.48
C PRO A 58 2.90 11.80 6.98
N LYS A 59 1.94 12.47 6.32
CA LYS A 59 2.02 12.83 4.88
C LYS A 59 3.26 13.67 4.55
N GLN A 60 3.84 14.35 5.54
CA GLN A 60 5.04 15.19 5.43
C GLN A 60 6.34 14.40 5.17
N ALA A 61 6.31 13.07 5.21
CA ALA A 61 7.49 12.21 4.94
C ALA A 61 7.70 11.86 3.46
N PHE A 62 6.79 12.27 2.57
CA PHE A 62 6.83 11.98 1.13
C PHE A 62 6.82 13.28 0.32
N GLU A 63 7.91 14.04 0.37
CA GLU A 63 8.19 15.02 -0.68
C GLU A 63 8.73 14.27 -1.91
N PRO A 64 8.09 14.36 -3.10
CA PRO A 64 8.70 13.84 -4.32
C PRO A 64 10.01 14.61 -4.58
N PRO A 65 11.09 13.95 -5.03
CA PRO A 65 12.30 14.67 -5.40
C PRO A 65 11.96 15.60 -6.57
N PHE A 66 12.03 16.91 -6.30
CA PHE A 66 11.90 17.98 -7.29
C PHE A 66 12.94 17.84 -8.41
#